data_AF-A0A139X0E1-F1
#
_entry.id   AF-A0A139X0E1-F1
#
_cell.length_a   1.000
_cell.length_b   1.000
_cell.length_c   1.000
_cell.angle_alpha   90.00
_cell.angle_beta   90.00
_cell.angle_gamma   90.00
#
_symmetry.space_group_name_H-M   'P 1'
#
loop_
_entity.id
_entity.type
_entity.pdbx_description
1 polymer ?
#
loop_
_entity_poly.entity_id
_entity_poly.type
_entity_poly.pdbx_seq_one_letter_code
_entity_poly.pdbx_strand_id
1 'polypeptide(L)'
;MTQDYSTKWWAAFTCIAFLEAVLLMMLLSGQASIQLLIAIVIIAILLFLIPRLDEVISLTFDRGKIDAKLSTLGKKITTTKSRTDKFVLLSLPKSMYETLKKIDAGKFGQYKMTERLERELYHLRDIGYVEVERIRDIPYEGNNLSEFVMITDSGKQFLDLRESIEKDGNKD
;
A
#
# COMPACT_ATOMS: atom_id res chain seq x y z
N MET A 1 3.38 23.43 -13.76
CA MET A 1 4.60 23.39 -12.92
C MET A 1 5.76 22.65 -13.62
N THR A 2 5.96 22.85 -14.92
CA THR A 2 7.05 22.23 -15.71
C THR A 2 8.19 23.21 -16.00
N GLN A 3 7.97 24.51 -15.78
CA GLN A 3 8.92 25.57 -16.12
C GLN A 3 10.15 25.58 -15.19
N ASP A 4 9.96 25.32 -13.89
CA ASP A 4 11.02 25.37 -12.87
C ASP A 4 12.08 24.26 -13.02
N TYR A 5 11.73 23.15 -13.68
CA TYR A 5 12.69 22.08 -13.97
C TYR A 5 13.58 22.46 -15.16
N SER A 6 13.00 22.98 -16.24
CA SER A 6 13.75 23.40 -17.43
C SER A 6 14.78 24.49 -17.11
N THR A 7 14.42 25.48 -16.29
CA THR A 7 15.33 26.58 -15.93
C THR A 7 16.55 26.12 -15.14
N LYS A 8 16.41 25.12 -14.26
CA LYS A 8 17.52 24.55 -13.48
C LYS A 8 18.50 23.76 -14.34
N TRP A 9 18.02 23.04 -15.34
CA TRP A 9 18.86 22.30 -16.28
C TRP A 9 19.62 23.24 -17.24
N TRP A 10 18.99 24.32 -17.70
CA TRP A 10 19.65 25.36 -18.49
C TRP A 10 20.75 26.10 -17.71
N ALA A 11 20.54 26.33 -16.41
CA ALA A 11 21.59 26.89 -15.54
C ALA A 11 22.78 25.94 -15.38
N ALA A 12 22.54 24.64 -15.26
CA ALA A 12 23.62 23.65 -15.21
C ALA A 12 24.40 23.57 -16.53
N PHE A 13 23.70 23.58 -17.67
CA PHE A 13 24.32 23.56 -19.00
C PHE A 13 25.23 24.79 -19.24
N THR A 14 24.72 25.99 -18.91
CA THR A 14 25.50 27.23 -19.05
C THR A 14 26.73 27.27 -18.14
N CYS A 15 26.64 26.70 -16.94
CA CYS A 15 27.78 26.58 -16.02
C CYS A 15 28.86 25.62 -16.55
N ILE A 16 28.45 24.46 -17.09
CA ILE A 16 29.37 23.46 -17.65
C ILE A 16 30.05 23.99 -18.92
N ALA A 17 29.30 24.65 -19.80
CA ALA A 17 29.85 25.27 -21.01
C ALA A 17 30.87 26.39 -20.68
N PHE A 18 30.63 27.15 -19.60
CA PHE A 18 31.58 28.16 -19.13
C PHE A 18 32.89 27.53 -18.62
N LEU A 19 32.79 26.43 -17.85
CA LEU A 19 33.97 25.67 -17.41
C LEU A 19 34.79 25.13 -18.58
N GLU A 20 34.13 24.61 -19.62
CA GLU A 20 34.80 24.14 -20.83
C GLU A 20 35.54 25.28 -21.56
N ALA A 21 34.92 26.45 -21.68
CA ALA A 21 35.55 27.62 -22.31
C ALA A 21 36.81 28.09 -21.54
N VAL A 22 36.77 28.06 -20.20
CA VAL A 22 37.93 28.39 -19.35
C VAL A 22 39.05 27.36 -19.54
N LEU A 23 38.72 26.07 -19.62
CA LEU A 23 39.70 24.99 -19.86
C LEU A 23 40.34 25.10 -21.26
N LEU A 24 39.55 25.45 -22.29
CA LEU A 24 40.05 25.71 -23.64
C LEU A 24 40.98 26.94 -23.67
N MET A 25 40.65 27.99 -22.92
CA MET A 25 41.51 29.18 -22.80
C MET A 25 42.83 28.86 -22.10
N MET A 26 42.82 28.01 -21.06
CA MET A 26 44.05 27.51 -20.41
C MET A 26 44.90 26.65 -21.34
N LEU A 27 44.27 25.84 -22.20
CA LEU A 27 44.96 25.06 -23.23
C LEU A 27 45.68 25.95 -24.26
N LEU A 28 45.00 27.00 -24.73
CA LEU A 28 45.56 28.00 -25.66
C LEU A 28 46.66 28.86 -25.04
N SER A 29 46.66 29.04 -23.72
CA SER A 29 47.65 29.83 -22.98
C SER A 29 48.98 29.08 -22.72
N GLY A 30 49.17 27.90 -23.32
CA GLY A 30 50.42 27.15 -23.28
C GLY A 30 50.62 26.28 -22.02
N GLN A 31 49.65 26.23 -21.10
CA GLN A 31 49.67 25.34 -19.94
C GLN A 31 49.06 23.96 -20.26
N ALA A 32 49.33 23.46 -21.47
CA ALA A 32 48.72 22.24 -21.98
C ALA A 32 49.22 21.00 -21.22
N SER A 33 48.39 20.49 -20.30
CA SER A 33 48.54 19.17 -19.70
C SER A 33 47.64 18.17 -20.43
N ILE A 34 48.11 16.93 -20.58
CA ILE A 34 47.33 15.81 -21.14
C ILE A 34 46.03 15.61 -20.35
N GLN A 35 46.03 15.90 -19.04
CA GLN A 35 44.85 15.83 -18.19
C GLN A 35 43.76 16.84 -18.61
N LEU A 36 44.14 18.03 -19.11
CA LEU A 36 43.19 19.04 -19.58
C LEU A 36 42.50 18.62 -20.87
N LEU A 37 43.23 17.99 -21.80
CA LEU A 37 42.65 17.47 -23.04
C LEU A 37 41.59 16.38 -22.76
N ILE A 38 41.88 15.46 -21.85
CA ILE A 38 40.94 14.41 -21.45
C ILE A 38 39.68 15.01 -20.81
N ALA A 39 39.85 16.01 -19.93
CA ALA A 39 38.73 16.69 -19.28
C ALA A 39 37.81 17.39 -20.29
N ILE A 40 38.38 18.10 -21.28
CA ILE A 40 37.62 18.78 -22.33
C ILE A 40 36.80 17.77 -23.15
N VAL A 41 37.42 16.65 -23.57
CA VAL A 41 36.72 15.61 -24.35
C VAL A 41 35.56 15.00 -23.57
N ILE A 42 35.75 14.71 -22.27
CA ILE A 42 34.69 14.17 -21.42
C ILE A 42 33.54 15.17 -21.27
N ILE A 43 33.84 16.44 -21.04
CA ILE A 43 32.83 17.50 -20.89
C ILE A 43 32.06 17.71 -22.21
N ALA A 44 32.75 17.72 -23.35
CA ALA A 44 32.12 17.83 -24.67
C ALA A 44 31.15 16.67 -24.95
N ILE A 45 31.55 15.44 -24.61
CA ILE A 45 30.68 14.25 -24.72
C ILE A 45 29.47 14.39 -23.80
N LEU A 46 29.67 14.89 -22.57
CA LEU A 46 28.59 15.11 -21.62
C LEU A 46 27.57 16.14 -22.16
N LEU A 47 28.05 17.27 -22.70
CA LEU A 47 27.23 18.32 -23.28
C LEU A 47 26.45 17.87 -24.51
N PHE A 48 27.03 16.99 -25.33
CA PHE A 48 26.35 16.40 -26.47
C PHE A 48 25.23 15.42 -26.05
N LEU A 49 25.38 14.77 -24.89
CA LEU A 49 24.43 13.77 -24.41
C LEU A 49 23.23 14.38 -23.68
N ILE A 50 23.39 15.54 -23.04
CA ILE A 50 22.32 16.25 -22.30
C ILE A 50 21.07 16.55 -23.17
N PRO A 51 21.15 17.16 -24.37
CA PRO A 51 19.97 17.47 -25.17
C PRO A 51 19.24 16.23 -25.67
N ARG A 52 19.92 15.09 -25.82
CA ARG A 52 19.29 13.80 -26.15
C ARG A 52 18.52 13.20 -24.98
N LEU A 53 18.91 13.48 -23.74
CA LEU A 53 18.20 12.96 -22.57
C LEU A 53 16.83 13.62 -22.41
N ASP A 54 16.70 14.93 -22.67
CA ASP A 54 15.40 15.64 -22.61
C ASP A 54 14.36 15.05 -23.58
N GLU A 55 14.78 14.69 -24.80
CA GLU A 55 13.91 14.08 -25.81
C GLU A 55 13.38 12.69 -25.36
N VAL A 56 14.24 11.86 -24.77
CA VAL A 56 13.90 10.49 -24.33
C VAL A 56 13.06 10.51 -23.04
N ILE A 57 13.31 11.48 -22.16
CA ILE A 57 12.54 11.68 -20.92
C ILE A 57 11.12 12.15 -21.25
N SER A 58 10.94 13.03 -22.25
CA SER A 58 9.61 13.51 -22.66
C SER A 58 8.72 12.42 -23.26
N LEU A 59 9.31 11.41 -23.91
CA LEU A 59 8.58 10.28 -24.53
C LEU A 59 8.31 9.12 -23.56
N THR A 60 9.11 8.97 -22.51
CA THR A 60 9.01 7.81 -21.59
C THR A 60 8.35 8.16 -20.24
N PHE A 61 8.41 9.43 -19.82
CA PHE A 61 7.88 9.89 -18.52
C PHE A 61 6.62 10.75 -18.68
N ASP A 62 5.64 10.25 -19.43
CA ASP A 62 4.29 10.81 -19.40
C ASP A 62 3.62 10.43 -18.06
N ARG A 63 3.94 11.20 -17.01
CA ARG A 63 3.44 10.99 -15.63
C ARG A 63 1.91 10.82 -15.60
N GLY A 64 1.19 11.46 -16.53
CA GLY A 64 -0.27 11.32 -16.65
C GLY A 64 -0.73 9.91 -17.04
N LYS A 65 0.05 9.18 -17.85
CA LYS A 65 -0.24 7.77 -18.21
C LYS A 65 0.05 6.82 -17.06
N ILE A 66 1.08 7.11 -16.26
CA ILE A 66 1.42 6.31 -15.08
C ILE A 66 0.33 6.49 -14.03
N ASP A 67 -0.13 7.72 -13.76
CA ASP A 67 -1.22 7.99 -12.82
C ASP A 67 -2.57 7.43 -13.30
N ALA A 68 -2.84 7.47 -14.62
CA ALA A 68 -4.03 6.84 -15.21
C ALA A 68 -3.97 5.30 -15.09
N LYS A 69 -2.81 4.69 -15.29
CA LYS A 69 -2.64 3.25 -15.06
C LYS A 69 -2.71 2.91 -13.57
N LEU A 70 -2.08 3.70 -12.69
CA LEU A 70 -2.10 3.50 -11.25
C LEU A 70 -3.51 3.64 -10.66
N SER A 71 -4.29 4.62 -11.14
CA SER A 71 -5.68 4.81 -10.73
C SER A 71 -6.63 3.75 -11.29
N THR A 72 -6.39 3.25 -12.51
CA THR A 72 -7.18 2.13 -13.07
C THR A 72 -6.79 0.79 -12.43
N LEU A 73 -5.52 0.58 -12.09
CA LEU A 73 -5.05 -0.55 -11.27
C LEU A 73 -5.63 -0.48 -9.85
N GLY A 74 -5.59 0.69 -9.21
CA GLY A 74 -6.23 0.93 -7.91
C GLY A 74 -7.73 0.65 -7.94
N LYS A 75 -8.45 1.14 -8.95
CA LYS A 75 -9.88 0.87 -9.14
C LYS A 75 -10.20 -0.60 -9.41
N LYS A 76 -9.37 -1.30 -10.19
CA LYS A 76 -9.51 -2.75 -10.43
C LYS A 76 -9.22 -3.58 -9.17
N ILE A 77 -8.25 -3.16 -8.36
CA ILE A 77 -7.95 -3.78 -7.07
C ILE A 77 -9.11 -3.57 -6.09
N THR A 78 -9.70 -2.37 -6.00
CA THR A 78 -10.86 -2.12 -5.12
C THR A 78 -12.12 -2.88 -5.54
N THR A 79 -12.36 -3.03 -6.84
CA THR A 79 -13.55 -3.73 -7.36
C THR A 79 -13.42 -5.25 -7.37
N THR A 80 -12.19 -5.76 -7.44
CA THR A 80 -11.93 -7.20 -7.26
C THR A 80 -11.96 -7.56 -5.77
N LYS A 81 -11.31 -6.74 -4.92
CA LYS A 81 -11.38 -6.85 -3.46
C LYS A 81 -12.84 -6.87 -2.97
N SER A 82 -13.70 -5.98 -3.46
CA SER A 82 -15.11 -5.95 -3.02
C SER A 82 -15.92 -7.20 -3.37
N ARG A 83 -15.60 -7.92 -4.45
CA ARG A 83 -16.29 -9.18 -4.82
C ARG A 83 -15.83 -10.35 -3.96
N THR A 84 -14.53 -10.47 -3.70
CA THR A 84 -13.99 -11.47 -2.77
C THR A 84 -14.41 -11.20 -1.33
N ASP A 85 -14.41 -9.93 -0.89
CA ASP A 85 -14.85 -9.53 0.44
C ASP A 85 -16.31 -9.91 0.64
N LYS A 86 -17.19 -9.69 -0.34
CA LYS A 86 -18.60 -10.09 -0.25
C LYS A 86 -18.78 -11.61 -0.08
N PHE A 87 -17.93 -12.42 -0.71
CA PHE A 87 -18.00 -13.88 -0.61
C PHE A 87 -17.45 -14.41 0.73
N VAL A 88 -16.38 -13.82 1.24
CA VAL A 88 -15.81 -14.14 2.57
C VAL A 88 -16.71 -13.65 3.72
N LEU A 89 -17.41 -12.53 3.53
CA LEU A 89 -18.32 -11.99 4.53
C LEU A 89 -19.66 -12.73 4.58
N LEU A 90 -20.15 -13.23 3.43
CA LEU A 90 -21.35 -14.05 3.33
C LEU A 90 -21.12 -15.54 3.62
N SER A 91 -19.86 -16.01 3.61
CA SER A 91 -19.55 -17.40 3.96
C SER A 91 -19.75 -17.68 5.45
N LEU A 92 -19.63 -16.65 6.31
CA LEU A 92 -19.87 -16.79 7.75
C LEU A 92 -21.38 -16.74 8.06
N PRO A 93 -21.96 -17.81 8.66
CA PRO A 93 -23.36 -17.83 9.08
C PRO A 93 -23.70 -16.65 9.99
N LYS A 94 -24.92 -16.12 9.85
CA LYS A 94 -25.40 -14.99 10.67
C LYS A 94 -25.27 -15.26 12.18
N SER A 95 -25.47 -16.50 12.63
CA SER A 95 -25.29 -16.86 14.05
C SER A 95 -23.87 -16.69 14.54
N MET A 96 -22.87 -17.10 13.75
CA MET A 96 -21.45 -16.95 14.13
C MET A 96 -21.02 -15.49 14.18
N TYR A 97 -21.55 -14.65 13.29
CA TYR A 97 -21.31 -13.21 13.33
C TYR A 97 -21.87 -12.55 14.60
N GLU A 98 -23.11 -12.89 14.98
CA GLU A 98 -23.70 -12.39 16.23
C GLU A 98 -22.92 -12.88 17.46
N THR A 99 -22.44 -14.13 17.44
CA THR A 99 -21.55 -14.67 18.47
C THR A 99 -20.27 -13.84 18.56
N LEU A 100 -19.60 -13.57 17.42
CA LEU A 100 -18.37 -12.77 17.38
C LEU A 100 -18.59 -11.34 17.87
N LYS A 101 -19.69 -10.70 17.46
CA LYS A 101 -20.08 -9.35 17.89
C LYS A 101 -20.32 -9.27 19.40
N LYS A 102 -20.93 -10.31 19.98
CA LYS A 102 -21.14 -10.41 21.44
C LYS A 102 -19.84 -10.61 22.21
N ILE A 103 -18.90 -11.36 21.64
CA ILE A 103 -17.57 -11.56 22.21
C ILE A 103 -16.81 -10.23 22.23
N ASP A 104 -16.79 -9.50 21.11
CA ASP A 104 -16.15 -8.19 20.98
C ASP A 104 -16.71 -7.13 21.95
N ALA A 105 -18.02 -7.14 22.16
CA ALA A 105 -18.68 -6.27 23.14
C ALA A 105 -18.25 -6.54 24.60
N GLY A 106 -17.52 -7.63 24.87
CA GLY A 106 -17.05 -8.04 26.19
C GLY A 106 -18.16 -8.48 27.17
N LYS A 107 -19.41 -8.44 26.71
CA LYS A 107 -20.61 -8.76 27.49
C LYS A 107 -21.45 -9.77 26.72
N PHE A 108 -20.91 -10.97 26.52
CA PHE A 108 -21.61 -12.04 25.81
C PHE A 108 -22.95 -12.39 26.48
N GLY A 109 -22.99 -12.27 27.80
CA GLY A 109 -24.15 -12.61 28.63
C GLY A 109 -24.24 -14.11 28.91
N GLN A 110 -25.38 -14.52 29.48
CA GLN A 110 -25.61 -15.91 29.82
C GLN A 110 -25.53 -16.81 28.59
N TYR A 111 -24.75 -17.88 28.71
CA TYR A 111 -24.54 -18.83 27.65
C TYR A 111 -24.74 -20.26 28.15
N LYS A 112 -25.12 -21.13 27.22
CA LYS A 112 -25.14 -22.57 27.38
C LYS A 112 -24.34 -23.19 26.24
N MET A 113 -23.39 -24.05 26.57
CA MET A 113 -22.52 -24.76 25.64
C MET A 113 -23.32 -25.84 24.92
N THR A 114 -24.10 -25.41 23.94
CA THR A 114 -24.77 -26.33 23.01
C THR A 114 -23.75 -26.85 21.99
N GLU A 115 -23.97 -28.04 21.42
CA GLU A 115 -23.10 -28.55 20.36
C GLU A 115 -22.93 -27.57 19.19
N ARG A 116 -23.96 -26.75 18.92
CA ARG A 116 -23.89 -25.70 17.91
C ARG A 116 -22.88 -24.63 18.31
N LEU A 117 -22.99 -24.07 19.52
CA LEU A 117 -22.09 -23.02 20.00
C LEU A 117 -20.65 -23.54 20.07
N GLU A 118 -20.46 -24.77 20.53
CA GLU A 118 -19.15 -25.41 20.56
C GLU A 118 -18.54 -25.50 19.15
N ARG A 119 -19.28 -26.01 18.16
CA ARG A 119 -18.83 -26.06 16.76
C ARG A 119 -18.54 -24.67 16.19
N GLU A 120 -19.36 -23.67 16.53
CA GLU A 120 -19.14 -22.28 16.13
C GLU A 120 -17.82 -21.74 16.72
N LEU A 121 -17.54 -21.98 18.00
CA LEU A 121 -16.28 -21.57 18.65
C LEU A 121 -15.06 -22.27 18.05
N TYR A 122 -15.15 -23.57 17.77
CA TYR A 122 -14.08 -24.29 17.07
C TYR A 122 -13.80 -23.65 15.72
N HIS A 123 -14.85 -23.39 14.94
CA HIS A 123 -14.69 -22.78 13.63
C HIS A 123 -14.10 -21.37 13.71
N LEU A 124 -14.61 -20.52 14.61
CA LEU A 124 -14.11 -19.15 14.81
C LEU A 124 -12.65 -19.12 15.26
N ARG A 125 -12.22 -20.10 16.07
CA ARG A 125 -10.83 -20.26 16.48
C ARG A 125 -9.96 -20.74 15.33
N ASP A 126 -10.42 -21.73 14.56
CA ASP A 126 -9.66 -22.33 13.47
C ASP A 126 -9.42 -21.33 12.32
N ILE A 127 -10.35 -20.40 12.08
CA ILE A 127 -10.16 -19.28 11.15
C ILE A 127 -9.40 -18.09 11.77
N GLY A 128 -9.06 -18.16 13.06
CA GLY A 128 -8.27 -17.15 13.76
C GLY A 128 -9.00 -15.86 14.13
N TYR A 129 -10.34 -15.87 14.20
CA TYR A 129 -11.14 -14.70 14.60
C TYR A 129 -11.31 -14.58 16.11
N VAL A 130 -11.17 -15.69 16.83
CA VAL A 130 -11.17 -15.72 18.30
C VAL A 130 -9.97 -16.50 18.81
N GLU A 131 -9.50 -16.10 19.98
CA GLU A 131 -8.47 -16.75 20.75
C GLU A 131 -9.09 -17.34 22.02
N VAL A 132 -8.77 -18.61 22.26
CA VAL A 132 -9.24 -19.38 23.41
C VAL A 132 -8.19 -20.44 23.70
N GLU A 133 -7.76 -20.56 24.95
CA GLU A 133 -6.73 -21.56 25.32
C GLU A 133 -7.23 -22.97 24.99
N ARG A 134 -8.38 -23.34 25.57
CA ARG A 134 -9.02 -24.65 25.36
C ARG A 134 -10.53 -24.52 25.44
N ILE A 135 -11.21 -24.77 24.31
CA ILE A 135 -12.68 -24.75 24.25
C ILE A 135 -13.31 -25.76 25.21
N ARG A 136 -12.64 -26.90 25.43
CA ARG A 136 -13.09 -27.94 26.36
C ARG A 136 -13.04 -27.55 27.84
N ASP A 137 -12.27 -26.52 28.18
CA ASP A 137 -12.11 -26.06 29.55
C ASP A 137 -13.17 -24.99 29.91
N ILE A 138 -13.95 -24.54 28.92
CA ILE A 138 -15.06 -23.59 29.12
C ILE A 138 -16.21 -24.32 29.85
N PRO A 139 -16.74 -23.76 30.95
CA PRO A 139 -17.90 -24.31 31.64
C PRO A 139 -19.09 -24.51 30.70
N TYR A 140 -19.88 -25.58 30.92
CA TYR A 140 -21.05 -25.90 30.11
C TYR A 140 -22.13 -24.81 30.14
N GLU A 141 -22.17 -24.01 31.20
CA GLU A 141 -23.03 -22.84 31.33
C GLU A 141 -22.31 -21.76 32.13
N GLY A 142 -22.63 -20.50 31.86
CA GLY A 142 -21.99 -19.37 32.52
C GLY A 142 -22.65 -18.04 32.20
N ASN A 143 -22.24 -17.00 32.91
CA ASN A 143 -22.83 -15.66 32.79
C ASN A 143 -22.16 -14.77 31.73
N ASN A 144 -20.95 -15.14 31.28
CA ASN A 144 -20.24 -14.41 30.24
C ASN A 144 -19.20 -15.30 29.53
N LEU A 145 -19.38 -15.54 28.24
CA LEU A 145 -18.41 -16.31 27.43
C LEU A 145 -17.13 -15.51 27.13
N SER A 146 -17.21 -14.18 27.14
CA SER A 146 -16.07 -13.28 26.88
C SER A 146 -14.98 -13.36 27.95
N GLU A 147 -15.22 -14.03 29.08
CA GLU A 147 -14.20 -14.29 30.10
C GLU A 147 -13.20 -15.37 29.67
N PHE A 148 -13.62 -16.26 28.78
CA PHE A 148 -12.82 -17.40 28.31
C PHE A 148 -12.38 -17.27 26.86
N VAL A 149 -13.07 -16.41 26.09
CA VAL A 149 -12.85 -16.25 24.65
C VAL A 149 -12.59 -14.78 24.37
N MET A 150 -11.45 -14.50 23.74
CA MET A 150 -11.06 -13.17 23.30
C MET A 150 -11.19 -13.06 21.79
N ILE A 151 -11.53 -11.88 21.29
CA ILE A 151 -11.51 -11.60 19.85
C ILE A 151 -10.09 -11.19 19.41
N THR A 152 -9.66 -11.66 18.24
CA THR A 152 -8.37 -11.28 17.65
C THR A 152 -8.48 -9.99 16.82
N ASP A 153 -7.36 -9.40 16.45
CA ASP A 153 -7.34 -8.23 15.54
C ASP A 153 -7.99 -8.55 14.18
N SER A 154 -7.79 -9.77 13.67
CA SER A 154 -8.43 -10.25 12.45
C SER A 154 -9.94 -10.36 12.59
N GLY A 155 -10.44 -10.81 13.76
CA GLY A 155 -11.86 -10.87 14.06
C GLY A 155 -12.51 -9.48 14.12
N LYS A 156 -11.83 -8.49 14.69
CA LYS A 156 -12.30 -7.09 14.71
C LYS A 156 -12.40 -6.49 13.32
N GLN A 157 -11.37 -6.67 12.50
CA GLN A 157 -11.38 -6.20 11.11
C GLN A 157 -12.53 -6.80 10.30
N PHE A 158 -12.89 -8.06 10.56
CA PHE A 158 -14.05 -8.69 9.94
C PHE A 158 -15.37 -8.05 10.39
N LEU A 159 -15.53 -7.75 11.69
CA LEU A 159 -16.73 -7.08 12.21
C LEU A 159 -16.92 -5.70 11.57
N ASP A 160 -15.86 -4.88 11.55
CA ASP A 160 -15.89 -3.54 10.95
C ASP A 160 -16.26 -3.59 9.46
N LEU A 161 -15.67 -4.54 8.73
CA LEU A 161 -15.93 -4.71 7.31
C LEU A 161 -17.39 -5.13 7.06
N ARG A 162 -17.92 -6.06 7.86
CA ARG A 162 -19.32 -6.52 7.73
C ARG A 162 -20.32 -5.42 8.09
N GLU A 163 -20.06 -4.65 9.14
CA GLU A 163 -20.94 -3.55 9.56
C GLU A 163 -20.99 -2.43 8.52
N SER A 164 -19.86 -2.13 7.86
CA SER A 164 -19.82 -1.12 6.79
C SER A 164 -20.73 -1.48 5.61
N ILE A 165 -20.79 -2.76 5.23
CA ILE A 165 -21.63 -3.25 4.13
C ILE A 165 -23.10 -3.34 4.53
N GLU A 166 -23.42 -3.76 5.77
CA GLU A 166 -24.81 -3.75 6.25
C GLU A 166 -25.39 -2.32 6.28
N LYS A 167 -24.56 -1.32 6.62
CA LYS A 167 -24.97 0.10 6.59
C LYS A 167 -25.18 0.63 5.16
N ASP A 168 -24.34 0.22 4.22
CA ASP A 168 -24.44 0.65 2.82
C ASP A 168 -25.58 -0.05 2.08
N GLY A 169 -25.88 -1.31 2.40
CA GLY A 169 -26.97 -2.08 1.79
C GLY A 169 -28.38 -1.75 2.30
N ASN A 170 -28.51 -0.95 3.36
CA ASN A 170 -29.78 -0.54 3.96
C ASN A 170 -30.15 0.93 3.61
N LYS A 171 -29.45 1.53 2.63
CA LYS A 171 -29.69 2.89 2.10
C LYS A 171 -30.38 2.91 0.74
N ASP A 172 -30.76 1.75 0.21
CA ASP A 172 -31.64 1.59 -0.97
C ASP A 172 -33.01 1.07 -0.54
#